data_AF-A0A978TCD4-F1
#
_entry.id   AF-A0A978TCD4-F1
#
_cell.length_a   1.000
_cell.length_b   1.000
_cell.length_c   1.000
_cell.angle_alpha   90.00
_cell.angle_beta   90.00
_cell.angle_gamma   90.00
#
_symmetry.space_group_name_H-M   'P 1'
#
loop_
_entity.id
_entity.type
_entity.pdbx_description
1 polymer ?
#
loop_
_entity_poly.entity_id
_entity_poly.type
_entity_poly.pdbx_seq_one_letter_code
_entity_poly.pdbx_strand_id
1 'polypeptide(L)'
;MPKLTLPPFLGLALMAALSLSACGNRLDPTDLEATIKADIERQGRRLSLKEVRCPTNVTRQAGAYFRCVGVLDPEGPFTINVTQQDSQGTVTWDVPNSKVLLNLLKVEASLQQGLSQATGQRAVIDCGSAIYRVNQPGDRFECQVVGGIIDGADAIHSILVKVDSSGNLDWQELRTSTAVAVAPVSGAAQGAAPTGASPTAAGTSAQSRTSPAPAPSPGAVKTSTSSGPTGRPINRPYLPGDND
;
A
#
# COMPACT_ATOMS: atom_id res chain seq x y z
N MET A 1 -47.88 -66.99 -39.16
CA MET A 1 -46.98 -65.82 -39.17
C MET A 1 -47.84 -64.56 -39.10
N PRO A 2 -48.03 -63.95 -37.91
CA PRO A 2 -48.81 -62.73 -37.80
C PRO A 2 -47.93 -61.50 -38.11
N LYS A 3 -48.42 -60.61 -38.97
CA LYS A 3 -47.82 -59.29 -39.24
C LYS A 3 -48.33 -58.30 -38.19
N LEU A 4 -47.43 -57.77 -37.35
CA LEU A 4 -47.71 -56.62 -36.49
C LEU A 4 -47.55 -55.33 -37.31
N THR A 5 -48.65 -54.60 -37.48
CA THR A 5 -48.68 -53.23 -38.00
C THR A 5 -48.67 -52.23 -36.84
N LEU A 6 -47.63 -51.39 -36.77
CA LEU A 6 -47.45 -50.32 -35.77
C LEU A 6 -48.05 -48.99 -36.29
N PRO A 7 -48.76 -48.18 -35.47
CA PRO A 7 -49.36 -46.92 -35.89
C PRO A 7 -48.37 -45.73 -35.88
N PRO A 8 -48.54 -44.71 -36.76
CA PRO A 8 -47.56 -43.66 -37.03
C PRO A 8 -47.82 -42.35 -36.26
N PHE A 9 -48.27 -42.43 -35.00
CA PHE A 9 -48.65 -41.22 -34.23
C PHE A 9 -48.15 -41.28 -32.79
N LEU A 10 -46.83 -41.39 -32.58
CA LEU A 10 -46.26 -41.30 -31.22
C LEU A 10 -44.77 -40.92 -31.26
N GLY A 11 -44.44 -39.76 -31.83
CA GLY A 11 -43.04 -39.36 -32.04
C GLY A 11 -42.75 -37.86 -31.92
N LEU A 12 -43.55 -37.11 -31.16
CA LEU A 12 -43.40 -35.65 -31.07
C LEU A 12 -43.58 -35.08 -29.65
N ALA A 13 -43.06 -35.77 -28.62
CA ALA A 13 -43.23 -35.34 -27.22
C ALA A 13 -42.00 -35.52 -26.33
N LEU A 14 -40.78 -35.54 -26.88
CA LEU A 14 -39.55 -35.79 -26.10
C LEU A 14 -38.39 -34.81 -26.40
N MET A 15 -38.70 -33.52 -26.57
CA MET A 15 -37.71 -32.48 -26.90
C MET A 15 -38.03 -31.16 -26.15
N ALA A 16 -38.25 -31.23 -24.83
CA ALA A 16 -38.62 -30.03 -24.05
C ALA A 16 -38.04 -29.97 -22.62
N ALA A 17 -36.93 -30.66 -22.32
CA ALA A 17 -36.44 -30.75 -20.93
C ALA A 17 -34.92 -30.68 -20.74
N LEU A 18 -34.20 -29.78 -21.43
CA LEU A 18 -32.72 -29.69 -21.32
C LEU A 18 -32.13 -28.27 -21.15
N SER A 19 -32.92 -27.22 -20.88
CA SER A 19 -32.42 -25.83 -20.93
C SER A 19 -32.38 -25.05 -19.61
N LEU A 20 -32.08 -25.67 -18.45
CA LEU A 20 -32.07 -24.94 -17.15
C LEU A 20 -30.79 -24.96 -16.29
N SER A 21 -29.66 -25.55 -16.70
CA SER A 21 -28.46 -25.64 -15.83
C SER A 21 -27.35 -24.61 -16.07
N ALA A 22 -27.55 -23.59 -16.93
CA ALA A 22 -26.48 -22.62 -17.25
C ALA A 22 -26.33 -21.44 -16.26
N CYS A 23 -27.16 -21.34 -15.22
CA CYS A 23 -27.17 -20.19 -14.29
C CYS A 23 -26.24 -20.32 -13.06
N GLY A 24 -25.48 -21.42 -12.91
CA GLY A 24 -24.79 -21.72 -11.64
C GLY A 24 -23.32 -21.26 -11.49
N ASN A 25 -22.62 -20.87 -12.56
CA ASN A 25 -21.16 -20.72 -12.52
C ASN A 25 -20.64 -19.27 -12.65
N ARG A 26 -21.36 -18.30 -12.09
CA ARG A 26 -20.99 -16.88 -12.18
C ARG A 26 -20.60 -16.32 -10.82
N LEU A 27 -19.70 -15.35 -10.85
CA LEU A 27 -19.36 -14.55 -9.69
C LEU A 27 -20.50 -13.58 -9.40
N ASP A 28 -20.83 -13.35 -8.12
CA ASP A 28 -21.80 -12.30 -7.76
C ASP A 28 -21.07 -10.95 -7.79
N PRO A 29 -21.36 -10.07 -8.76
CA PRO A 29 -20.68 -8.79 -8.85
C PRO A 29 -21.07 -7.86 -7.69
N THR A 30 -22.28 -7.99 -7.14
CA THR A 30 -22.80 -7.08 -6.09
C THR A 30 -22.05 -7.27 -4.79
N ASP A 31 -21.89 -8.53 -4.37
CA ASP A 31 -21.14 -8.89 -3.16
C ASP A 31 -19.66 -8.53 -3.31
N LEU A 32 -19.09 -8.74 -4.50
CA LEU A 32 -17.70 -8.38 -4.79
C LEU A 32 -17.48 -6.87 -4.73
N GLU A 33 -18.33 -6.08 -5.38
CA GLU A 33 -18.28 -4.61 -5.39
C GLU A 33 -18.37 -4.05 -3.97
N ALA A 34 -19.30 -4.55 -3.16
CA ALA A 34 -19.46 -4.15 -1.77
C ALA A 34 -18.22 -4.50 -0.92
N THR A 35 -17.66 -5.69 -1.10
CA THR A 35 -16.45 -6.14 -0.38
C THR A 35 -15.24 -5.30 -0.75
N ILE A 36 -14.98 -5.12 -2.06
CA ILE A 36 -13.87 -4.28 -2.54
C ILE A 36 -14.02 -2.84 -2.02
N LYS A 37 -15.24 -2.29 -2.08
CA LYS A 37 -15.52 -0.94 -1.56
C LYS A 37 -15.15 -0.82 -0.09
N ALA A 38 -15.70 -1.70 0.75
CA ALA A 38 -15.49 -1.66 2.19
C ALA A 38 -14.01 -1.87 2.58
N ASP A 39 -13.30 -2.73 1.86
CA ASP A 39 -11.88 -2.96 2.11
C ASP A 39 -11.01 -1.77 1.73
N ILE A 40 -11.26 -1.14 0.58
CA ILE A 40 -10.53 0.06 0.16
C ILE A 40 -10.77 1.20 1.15
N GLU A 41 -12.02 1.46 1.54
CA GLU A 41 -12.38 2.51 2.51
C GLU A 41 -11.72 2.27 3.88
N ARG A 42 -11.68 1.01 4.35
CA ARG A 42 -11.02 0.64 5.61
C ARG A 42 -9.50 0.83 5.57
N GLN A 43 -8.87 0.59 4.41
CA GLN A 43 -7.42 0.68 4.22
C GLN A 43 -6.94 2.10 3.89
N GLY A 44 -7.84 2.99 3.46
CA GLY A 44 -7.55 4.38 3.18
C GLY A 44 -7.79 5.29 4.39
N ARG A 45 -7.03 6.38 4.49
CA ARG A 45 -7.29 7.41 5.51
C ARG A 45 -8.32 8.41 4.97
N ARG A 46 -9.50 8.48 5.58
CA ARG A 46 -10.61 9.36 5.17
C ARG A 46 -11.03 9.13 3.71
N LEU A 47 -10.94 7.88 3.27
CA LEU A 47 -11.30 7.47 1.92
C LEU A 47 -12.74 6.99 1.94
N SER A 48 -13.59 7.61 1.12
CA SER A 48 -14.99 7.21 0.93
C SER A 48 -15.23 7.07 -0.56
N LEU A 49 -15.62 5.87 -1.00
CA LEU A 49 -15.95 5.61 -2.38
C LEU A 49 -17.42 5.90 -2.60
N LYS A 50 -17.73 6.53 -3.75
CA LYS A 50 -19.11 6.63 -4.22
C LYS A 50 -19.63 5.23 -4.56
N GLU A 51 -18.89 4.51 -5.39
CA GLU A 51 -19.27 3.17 -5.87
C GLU A 51 -18.04 2.40 -6.38
N VAL A 52 -18.22 1.08 -6.52
CA VAL A 52 -17.33 0.18 -7.27
C VAL A 52 -18.21 -0.51 -8.31
N ARG A 53 -17.73 -0.62 -9.54
CA ARG A 53 -18.44 -1.25 -10.66
C ARG A 53 -17.60 -2.35 -11.27
N CYS A 54 -18.07 -3.58 -11.22
CA CYS A 54 -17.46 -4.73 -11.83
C CYS A 54 -18.30 -5.22 -13.04
N PRO A 55 -17.71 -5.97 -13.99
CA PRO A 55 -18.47 -6.54 -15.10
C PRO A 55 -19.54 -7.54 -14.60
N THR A 56 -20.75 -7.49 -15.17
CA THR A 56 -21.93 -8.23 -14.65
C THR A 56 -22.05 -9.69 -15.12
N ASN A 57 -21.06 -10.24 -15.84
CA ASN A 57 -21.11 -11.59 -16.41
C ASN A 57 -19.76 -12.31 -16.30
N VAL A 58 -19.09 -12.19 -15.16
CA VAL A 58 -17.81 -12.88 -14.93
C VAL A 58 -18.06 -14.35 -14.61
N THR A 59 -17.54 -15.23 -15.45
CA THR A 59 -17.57 -16.69 -15.22
C THR A 59 -16.56 -17.06 -14.15
N ARG A 60 -16.92 -17.96 -13.23
CA ARG A 60 -15.97 -18.47 -12.23
C ARG A 60 -14.92 -19.33 -12.91
N GLN A 61 -13.68 -18.87 -12.89
CA GLN A 61 -12.56 -19.53 -13.54
C GLN A 61 -11.27 -19.15 -12.82
N ALA A 62 -10.54 -20.16 -12.33
CA ALA A 62 -9.24 -19.95 -11.70
C ALA A 62 -8.28 -19.21 -12.65
N GLY A 63 -7.58 -18.22 -12.13
CA GLY A 63 -6.66 -17.36 -12.88
C GLY A 63 -7.33 -16.33 -13.80
N ALA A 64 -8.66 -16.29 -13.88
CA ALA A 64 -9.33 -15.30 -14.72
C ALA A 64 -9.12 -13.88 -14.19
N TYR A 65 -8.82 -12.96 -15.10
CA TYR A 65 -8.54 -11.55 -14.80
C TYR A 65 -9.65 -10.66 -15.37
N PHE A 66 -10.06 -9.66 -14.60
CA PHE A 66 -10.97 -8.62 -15.04
C PHE A 66 -10.68 -7.31 -14.28
N ARG A 67 -11.32 -6.22 -14.73
CA ARG A 67 -11.16 -4.90 -14.12
C ARG A 67 -12.48 -4.40 -13.57
N CYS A 68 -12.45 -3.92 -12.34
CA CYS A 68 -13.51 -3.10 -11.79
C CYS A 68 -13.10 -1.62 -11.83
N VAL A 69 -14.07 -0.73 -11.71
CA VAL A 69 -13.88 0.72 -11.66
C VAL A 69 -14.38 1.22 -10.31
N GLY A 70 -13.48 1.76 -9.50
CA GLY A 70 -13.85 2.50 -8.29
C GLY A 70 -14.09 3.96 -8.64
N VAL A 71 -15.01 4.64 -7.94
CA VAL A 71 -15.31 6.05 -8.14
C VAL A 71 -15.20 6.81 -6.83
N LEU A 72 -14.39 7.85 -6.81
CA LEU A 72 -14.31 8.85 -5.74
C LEU A 72 -15.11 10.09 -6.12
N ASP A 73 -15.61 10.80 -5.13
CA ASP A 73 -16.33 12.06 -5.29
C ASP A 73 -15.62 13.12 -4.42
N PRO A 74 -15.03 14.18 -5.00
CA PRO A 74 -15.12 14.64 -6.40
C PRO A 74 -14.05 14.13 -7.38
N GLU A 75 -13.10 13.29 -6.96
CA GLU A 75 -11.86 13.05 -7.72
C GLU A 75 -12.05 12.22 -9.01
N GLY A 76 -13.10 11.39 -9.06
CA GLY A 76 -13.45 10.61 -10.25
C GLY A 76 -12.99 9.14 -10.20
N PRO A 77 -12.95 8.45 -11.37
CA PRO A 77 -12.77 7.01 -11.42
C PRO A 77 -11.31 6.55 -11.36
N PHE A 78 -11.07 5.36 -10.80
CA PHE A 78 -9.81 4.63 -10.83
C PHE A 78 -10.02 3.15 -11.17
N THR A 79 -8.96 2.48 -11.62
CA THR A 79 -8.99 1.07 -12.01
C THR A 79 -8.68 0.17 -10.82
N ILE A 80 -9.38 -0.96 -10.72
CA ILE A 80 -9.12 -2.03 -9.76
C ILE A 80 -8.92 -3.30 -10.56
N ASN A 81 -7.74 -3.91 -10.42
CA ASN A 81 -7.40 -5.17 -11.06
C ASN A 81 -7.88 -6.31 -10.18
N VAL A 82 -8.64 -7.26 -10.74
CA VAL A 82 -9.14 -8.42 -9.99
C VAL A 82 -8.71 -9.70 -10.69
N THR A 83 -8.18 -10.63 -9.92
CA THR A 83 -7.77 -11.97 -10.36
C THR A 83 -8.49 -13.01 -9.52
N GLN A 84 -9.20 -13.93 -10.17
CA GLN A 84 -9.81 -15.08 -9.51
C GLN A 84 -8.73 -16.09 -9.15
N GLN A 85 -8.68 -16.50 -7.89
CA GLN A 85 -7.72 -17.49 -7.39
C GLN A 85 -8.18 -18.91 -7.69
N ASP A 86 -9.48 -19.15 -7.67
CA ASP A 86 -10.06 -20.48 -7.83
C ASP A 86 -11.42 -20.43 -8.59
N SER A 87 -11.98 -21.61 -8.85
CA SER A 87 -13.33 -21.75 -9.42
C SER A 87 -14.45 -21.62 -8.39
N GLN A 88 -14.14 -21.44 -7.11
CA GLN A 88 -15.13 -21.20 -6.06
C GLN A 88 -15.53 -19.74 -5.99
N GLY A 89 -14.74 -18.84 -6.58
CA GLY A 89 -15.00 -17.40 -6.61
C GLY A 89 -14.16 -16.62 -5.59
N THR A 90 -13.14 -17.24 -5.02
CA THR A 90 -12.12 -16.50 -4.27
C THR A 90 -11.37 -15.58 -5.23
N VAL A 91 -11.22 -14.31 -4.86
CA VAL A 91 -10.49 -13.34 -5.67
C VAL A 91 -9.41 -12.63 -4.86
N THR A 92 -8.37 -12.18 -5.56
CA THR A 92 -7.44 -11.17 -5.07
C THR A 92 -7.56 -9.95 -5.96
N TRP A 93 -7.39 -8.77 -5.39
CA TRP A 93 -7.45 -7.53 -6.16
C TRP A 93 -6.33 -6.59 -5.74
N ASP A 94 -5.96 -5.71 -6.67
CA ASP A 94 -4.98 -4.67 -6.45
C ASP A 94 -5.42 -3.36 -7.11
N VAL A 95 -5.08 -2.25 -6.47
CA VAL A 95 -5.26 -0.92 -7.04
C VAL A 95 -3.89 -0.42 -7.52
N PRO A 96 -3.68 -0.22 -8.83
CA PRO A 96 -2.50 0.46 -9.35
C PRO A 96 -2.52 1.96 -9.00
N ASN A 97 -1.34 2.57 -8.95
CA ASN A 97 -1.23 4.01 -8.78
C ASN A 97 -1.90 4.72 -9.96
N SER A 98 -2.64 5.78 -9.65
CA SER A 98 -3.34 6.62 -10.63
C SER A 98 -3.33 8.07 -10.17
N LYS A 99 -3.76 8.98 -11.04
CA LYS A 99 -3.86 10.41 -10.71
C LYS A 99 -4.82 10.72 -9.54
N VAL A 100 -5.80 9.85 -9.26
CA VAL A 100 -6.84 10.07 -8.22
C VAL A 100 -6.61 9.28 -6.93
N LEU A 101 -5.93 8.13 -7.03
CA LEU A 101 -5.71 7.23 -5.90
C LEU A 101 -4.34 6.58 -6.01
N LEU A 102 -3.56 6.70 -4.94
CA LEU A 102 -2.24 6.09 -4.79
C LEU A 102 -2.31 4.90 -3.83
N ASN A 103 -1.57 3.85 -4.17
CA ASN A 103 -1.25 2.74 -3.29
C ASN A 103 0.13 3.01 -2.67
N LEU A 104 0.15 3.52 -1.43
CA LEU A 104 1.37 3.96 -0.76
C LEU A 104 2.38 2.82 -0.56
N LEU A 105 1.94 1.57 -0.43
CA LEU A 105 2.87 0.42 -0.36
C LEU A 105 3.65 0.25 -1.67
N LYS A 106 2.99 0.45 -2.81
CA LYS A 106 3.65 0.42 -4.11
C LYS A 106 4.57 1.63 -4.30
N VAL A 107 4.17 2.79 -3.78
CA VAL A 107 5.03 3.99 -3.77
C VAL A 107 6.30 3.72 -2.95
N GLU A 108 6.16 3.26 -1.72
CA GLU A 108 7.27 2.89 -0.82
C GLU A 108 8.22 1.90 -1.51
N ALA A 109 7.70 0.81 -2.06
CA ALA A 109 8.50 -0.19 -2.76
C ALA A 109 9.26 0.41 -3.96
N SER A 110 8.62 1.27 -4.75
CA SER A 110 9.25 1.94 -5.89
C SER A 110 10.37 2.89 -5.44
N LEU A 111 10.15 3.66 -4.37
CA LEU A 111 11.15 4.56 -3.80
C LEU A 111 12.33 3.81 -3.18
N GLN A 112 12.06 2.71 -2.46
CA GLN A 112 13.10 1.84 -1.93
C GLN A 112 13.98 1.28 -3.03
N GLN A 113 13.38 0.81 -4.14
CA GLN A 113 14.12 0.32 -5.29
C GLN A 113 14.95 1.44 -5.94
N GLY A 114 14.36 2.60 -6.20
CA GLY A 114 15.04 3.74 -6.81
C GLY A 114 16.22 4.24 -5.96
N LEU A 115 16.03 4.38 -4.65
CA LEU A 115 17.06 4.84 -3.73
C LEU A 115 18.19 3.80 -3.57
N SER A 116 17.84 2.51 -3.58
CA SER A 116 18.84 1.43 -3.56
C SER A 116 19.70 1.42 -4.81
N GLN A 117 19.12 1.74 -5.97
CA GLN A 117 19.87 1.86 -7.22
C GLN A 117 20.75 3.11 -7.25
N ALA A 118 20.28 4.23 -6.71
CA ALA A 118 21.01 5.50 -6.70
C ALA A 118 22.19 5.50 -5.71
N THR A 119 22.01 4.94 -4.51
CA THR A 119 22.98 5.03 -3.41
C THR A 119 23.75 3.72 -3.16
N GLY A 120 23.29 2.61 -3.73
CA GLY A 120 23.80 1.28 -3.39
C GLY A 120 23.39 0.78 -1.99
N GLN A 121 22.59 1.55 -1.24
CA GLN A 121 22.16 1.21 0.11
C GLN A 121 20.67 0.87 0.15
N ARG A 122 20.30 -0.16 0.95
CA ARG A 122 18.89 -0.52 1.13
C ARG A 122 18.21 0.45 2.09
N ALA A 123 17.16 1.11 1.61
CA ALA A 123 16.34 2.02 2.39
C ALA A 123 15.08 1.35 2.93
N VAL A 124 14.59 1.83 4.07
CA VAL A 124 13.22 1.61 4.51
C VAL A 124 12.47 2.93 4.37
N ILE A 125 11.41 2.95 3.57
CA ILE A 125 10.64 4.16 3.30
C ILE A 125 9.28 4.05 3.98
N ASP A 126 8.87 5.08 4.71
CA ASP A 126 7.56 5.21 5.35
C ASP A 126 6.83 6.42 4.73
N CYS A 127 5.79 6.15 3.94
CA CYS A 127 4.95 7.18 3.31
C CYS A 127 3.65 7.44 4.09
N GLY A 128 3.49 6.88 5.30
CA GLY A 128 2.27 6.98 6.09
C GLY A 128 1.72 5.61 6.53
N SER A 129 0.75 5.64 7.45
CA SER A 129 0.09 4.43 7.94
C SER A 129 -1.05 3.92 7.04
N ALA A 130 -1.53 4.73 6.09
CA ALA A 130 -2.59 4.35 5.17
C ALA A 130 -2.04 3.55 3.99
N ILE A 131 -2.79 2.57 3.50
CA ILE A 131 -2.42 1.88 2.25
C ILE A 131 -2.83 2.72 1.05
N TYR A 132 -4.00 3.36 1.12
CA TYR A 132 -4.52 4.19 0.04
C TYR A 132 -4.58 5.66 0.44
N ARG A 133 -4.16 6.51 -0.50
CA ARG A 133 -4.21 7.98 -0.38
C ARG A 133 -4.88 8.58 -1.60
N VAL A 134 -5.95 9.34 -1.38
CA VAL A 134 -6.55 10.20 -2.41
C VAL A 134 -5.52 11.20 -2.88
N ASN A 135 -5.46 11.43 -4.18
CA ASN A 135 -4.49 12.31 -4.79
C ASN A 135 -5.14 13.19 -5.86
N GLN A 136 -4.55 14.36 -6.08
CA GLN A 136 -4.87 15.26 -7.17
C GLN A 136 -3.62 15.52 -8.03
N PRO A 137 -3.78 15.79 -9.34
CA PRO A 137 -2.69 16.27 -10.18
C PRO A 137 -1.92 17.43 -9.54
N GLY A 138 -0.59 17.30 -9.44
CA GLY A 138 0.28 18.30 -8.83
C GLY A 138 0.47 18.15 -7.32
N ASP A 139 -0.23 17.22 -6.67
CA ASP A 139 -0.06 16.94 -5.25
C ASP A 139 1.37 16.56 -4.91
N ARG A 140 1.76 16.94 -3.69
CA ARG A 140 3.06 16.63 -3.12
C ARG A 140 2.90 16.04 -1.74
N PHE A 141 3.78 15.12 -1.39
CA PHE A 141 3.85 14.56 -0.06
C PHE A 141 5.25 14.04 0.23
N GLU A 142 5.57 13.93 1.51
CA GLU A 142 6.86 13.47 1.96
C GLU A 142 6.75 12.03 2.46
N CYS A 143 7.74 11.22 2.09
CA CYS A 143 7.99 9.92 2.70
C CYS A 143 9.30 10.01 3.50
N GLN A 144 9.34 9.36 4.66
CA GLN A 144 10.49 9.37 5.54
C GLN A 144 11.40 8.17 5.26
N VAL A 145 12.70 8.40 5.26
CA VAL A 145 13.71 7.33 5.20
C VAL A 145 14.00 6.89 6.63
N VAL A 146 13.47 5.74 7.04
CA VAL A 146 13.61 5.23 8.40
C VAL A 146 15.09 4.92 8.66
N GLY A 147 15.65 5.55 9.70
CA GLY A 147 17.08 5.47 10.04
C GLY A 147 17.98 6.42 9.22
N GLY A 148 17.45 7.05 8.16
CA GLY A 148 18.22 7.87 7.23
C GLY A 148 19.22 7.08 6.39
N ILE A 149 19.78 7.75 5.39
CA ILE A 149 20.92 7.26 4.59
C ILE A 149 22.01 8.29 4.63
N ILE A 150 23.25 7.84 4.85
CA ILE A 150 24.44 8.70 4.77
C ILE A 150 25.11 8.47 3.42
N ASP A 151 25.23 9.54 2.64
CA ASP A 151 25.87 9.59 1.32
C ASP A 151 26.97 10.66 1.36
N GLY A 152 28.20 10.24 1.67
CA GLY A 152 29.32 11.16 1.89
C GLY A 152 29.09 12.06 3.11
N ALA A 153 29.02 13.37 2.88
CA ALA A 153 28.77 14.39 3.92
C ALA A 153 27.28 14.74 4.08
N ASP A 154 26.42 14.17 3.23
CA ASP A 154 24.99 14.46 3.22
C ASP A 154 24.21 13.32 3.88
N ALA A 155 23.11 13.68 4.54
CA ALA A 155 22.15 12.73 5.05
C ALA A 155 20.79 12.89 4.34
N ILE A 156 20.24 11.77 3.86
CA ILE A 156 18.90 11.70 3.27
C ILE A 156 17.94 11.22 4.35
N HIS A 157 17.06 12.10 4.82
CA HIS A 157 16.06 11.77 5.84
C HIS A 157 14.64 11.68 5.29
N SER A 158 14.37 12.36 4.17
CA SER A 158 13.04 12.42 3.57
C SER A 158 13.13 12.43 2.04
N ILE A 159 12.05 12.01 1.40
CA ILE A 159 11.85 12.05 -0.04
C ILE A 159 10.57 12.84 -0.30
N LEU A 160 10.66 13.89 -1.12
CA LEU A 160 9.50 14.62 -1.61
C LEU A 160 8.98 13.94 -2.87
N VAL A 161 7.79 13.35 -2.78
CA VAL A 161 7.06 12.77 -3.91
C VAL A 161 6.13 13.82 -4.51
N LYS A 162 6.12 13.91 -5.85
CA LYS A 162 5.25 14.76 -6.64
C LYS A 162 4.46 13.89 -7.60
N VAL A 163 3.17 14.14 -7.73
CA VAL A 163 2.32 13.43 -8.69
C VAL A 163 2.04 14.33 -9.88
N ASP A 164 2.39 13.86 -11.07
CA ASP A 164 2.14 14.62 -12.31
C ASP A 164 0.64 14.55 -12.71
N SER A 165 0.31 15.22 -13.82
CA SER A 165 -1.07 15.24 -14.34
C SER A 165 -1.55 13.91 -14.94
N SER A 166 -0.61 13.00 -15.25
CA SER A 166 -0.90 11.65 -15.74
C SER A 166 -1.01 10.63 -14.60
N GLY A 167 -0.64 11.00 -13.37
CA GLY A 167 -0.58 10.11 -12.22
C GLY A 167 0.75 9.38 -12.07
N ASN A 168 1.79 9.79 -12.80
CA ASN A 168 3.15 9.30 -12.59
C ASN A 168 3.76 9.99 -11.37
N LEU A 169 4.73 9.32 -10.76
CA LEU A 169 5.38 9.77 -9.55
C LEU A 169 6.80 10.22 -9.86
N ASP A 170 7.08 11.49 -9.64
CA ASP A 170 8.43 12.04 -9.57
C ASP A 170 8.84 12.15 -8.11
N TRP A 171 10.12 11.98 -7.81
CA TRP A 171 10.61 12.10 -6.44
C TRP A 171 11.96 12.83 -6.39
N GLN A 172 12.20 13.50 -5.26
CA GLN A 172 13.41 14.25 -4.98
C GLN A 172 13.89 13.93 -3.57
N GLU A 173 15.17 13.63 -3.42
CA GLU A 173 15.82 13.45 -2.13
C GLU A 173 15.92 14.78 -1.41
N LEU A 174 15.44 14.84 -0.18
CA LEU A 174 15.67 15.99 0.69
C LEU A 174 16.94 15.71 1.49
N ARG A 175 18.05 16.21 0.96
CA ARG A 175 19.39 16.12 1.56
C ARG A 175 19.59 17.24 2.57
N THR A 176 20.04 16.88 3.76
CA THR A 176 20.59 17.85 4.72
C THR A 176 22.11 17.75 4.65
N SER A 177 22.76 18.80 4.18
CA SER A 177 24.22 18.86 4.17
C SER A 177 24.74 19.22 5.55
N THR A 178 25.70 18.44 6.06
CA THR A 178 26.42 18.76 7.30
C THR A 178 27.64 19.65 7.05
N ALA A 179 27.93 20.01 5.79
CA ALA A 179 28.94 20.99 5.45
C ALA A 179 28.44 22.40 5.82
N VAL A 180 28.61 22.75 7.10
CA VAL A 180 28.55 24.13 7.56
C VAL A 180 29.57 24.90 6.72
N ALA A 181 29.08 25.78 5.86
CA ALA A 181 29.91 26.78 5.20
C ALA A 181 30.68 27.52 6.30
N VAL A 182 32.00 27.30 6.36
CA VAL A 182 32.90 28.10 7.17
C VAL A 182 32.87 29.50 6.54
N ALA A 183 31.92 30.33 7.00
CA ALA A 183 31.94 31.74 6.66
C ALA A 183 33.28 32.32 7.16
N PRO A 184 34.05 33.04 6.33
CA PRO A 184 35.26 33.70 6.81
C PRO A 184 34.85 34.76 7.83
N VAL A 185 35.22 34.51 9.09
CA VAL A 185 35.04 35.42 10.21
C VAL A 185 35.97 36.62 9.98
N SER A 186 35.46 37.67 9.36
CA SER A 186 36.12 38.99 9.38
C SER A 186 35.68 39.67 10.67
N GLY A 187 36.60 39.77 11.62
CA GLY A 187 36.33 40.26 12.97
C GLY A 187 35.92 41.72 13.06
N ALA A 188 35.06 42.02 14.03
CA ALA A 188 35.09 43.24 14.82
C ALA A 188 34.33 43.00 16.14
N ALA A 189 35.03 43.20 17.25
CA ALA A 189 34.49 43.26 18.61
C ALA A 189 33.52 44.47 18.73
N GLN A 190 32.52 44.57 19.62
CA GLN A 190 32.53 44.51 21.10
C GLN A 190 31.07 44.78 21.55
N GLY A 191 30.66 44.26 22.71
CA GLY A 191 29.76 45.02 23.60
C GLY A 191 28.49 44.34 24.15
N ALA A 192 28.49 44.20 25.48
CA ALA A 192 27.36 44.25 26.42
C ALA A 192 26.55 42.97 26.73
N ALA A 193 26.65 42.58 28.01
CA ALA A 193 25.74 41.69 28.75
C ALA A 193 24.37 42.36 29.00
N PRO A 194 23.31 41.60 29.34
CA PRO A 194 23.00 41.46 30.76
C PRO A 194 22.48 40.09 31.22
N THR A 195 22.62 39.92 32.54
CA THR A 195 21.99 38.98 33.50
C THR A 195 20.50 38.71 33.33
N GLY A 196 20.07 37.47 33.60
CA GLY A 196 18.67 37.20 34.00
C GLY A 196 18.17 35.76 33.93
N ALA A 197 18.27 35.05 35.07
CA ALA A 197 17.34 34.06 35.63
C ALA A 197 16.87 32.80 34.84
N SER A 198 17.16 31.64 35.47
CA SER A 198 16.58 30.31 35.22
C SER A 198 15.08 30.22 35.52
N PRO A 199 14.41 29.17 34.99
CA PRO A 199 13.76 28.26 35.93
C PRO A 199 13.99 26.77 35.63
N THR A 200 14.16 26.05 36.73
CA THR A 200 14.20 24.61 36.90
C THR A 200 12.87 23.96 36.52
N ALA A 201 12.90 22.89 35.71
CA ALA A 201 11.79 21.95 35.59
C ALA A 201 12.34 20.52 35.70
N ALA A 202 12.00 19.88 36.81
CA ALA A 202 12.24 18.47 37.08
C ALA A 202 11.30 17.60 36.23
N GLY A 203 11.87 16.62 35.51
CA GLY A 203 11.16 15.62 34.73
C GLY A 203 11.45 14.23 35.27
N THR A 204 10.42 13.63 35.86
CA THR A 204 10.34 12.34 36.53
C THR A 204 10.79 11.15 35.67
N SER A 205 11.73 10.35 36.19
CA SER A 205 12.09 9.02 35.70
C SER A 205 10.94 8.03 35.94
N ALA A 206 10.38 7.47 34.87
CA ALA A 206 9.46 6.34 34.94
C ALA A 206 10.14 5.08 34.36
N GLN A 207 10.48 4.16 35.26
CA GLN A 207 10.99 2.82 34.97
C GLN A 207 9.93 2.00 34.23
N SER A 208 10.25 1.54 33.02
CA SER A 208 9.45 0.55 32.30
C SER A 208 9.94 -0.86 32.66
N ARG A 209 9.00 -1.68 33.11
CA ARG A 209 9.21 -3.07 33.53
C ARG A 209 9.44 -3.95 32.31
N THR A 210 10.54 -4.69 32.34
CA THR A 210 10.86 -5.73 31.37
C THR A 210 10.03 -6.98 31.70
N SER A 211 9.14 -7.38 30.79
CA SER A 211 8.52 -8.71 30.84
C SER A 211 9.45 -9.73 30.17
N PRO A 212 9.60 -10.96 30.72
CA PRO A 212 10.44 -11.98 30.12
C PRO A 212 9.83 -12.55 28.83
N ALA A 213 10.67 -12.66 27.80
CA ALA A 213 10.32 -13.25 26.50
C ALA A 213 10.20 -14.78 26.58
N PRO A 214 9.28 -15.41 25.83
CA PRO A 214 9.16 -16.85 25.71
C PRO A 214 10.33 -17.47 24.91
N ALA A 215 10.63 -18.73 25.23
CA ALA A 215 11.78 -19.49 24.71
C ALA A 215 11.77 -19.65 23.18
N PRO A 216 12.94 -19.58 22.51
CA PRO A 216 13.03 -19.66 21.06
C PRO A 216 12.82 -21.09 20.53
N SER A 217 12.01 -21.19 19.48
CA SER A 217 11.93 -22.39 18.62
C SER A 217 13.14 -22.42 17.67
N PRO A 218 13.79 -23.58 17.45
CA PRO A 218 14.94 -23.68 16.56
C PRO A 218 14.50 -23.59 15.09
N GLY A 219 14.96 -22.55 14.38
CA GLY A 219 14.80 -22.41 12.92
C GLY A 219 14.43 -21.02 12.40
N ALA A 220 14.13 -20.04 13.27
CA ALA A 220 13.76 -18.69 12.83
C ALA A 220 14.99 -17.85 12.44
N VAL A 221 14.99 -17.31 11.22
CA VAL A 221 15.88 -16.22 10.82
C VAL A 221 15.65 -15.06 11.79
N LYS A 222 16.69 -14.58 12.47
CA LYS A 222 16.59 -13.41 13.36
C LYS A 222 16.09 -12.23 12.53
N THR A 223 14.96 -11.66 12.92
CA THR A 223 14.42 -10.41 12.37
C THR A 223 14.39 -9.37 13.47
N SER A 224 14.85 -8.15 13.19
CA SER A 224 14.62 -6.99 14.04
C SER A 224 13.29 -6.35 13.64
N THR A 225 12.42 -6.07 14.62
CA THR A 225 11.20 -5.29 14.40
C THR A 225 11.47 -3.87 14.87
N SER A 226 11.52 -2.92 13.94
CA SER A 226 11.58 -1.49 14.26
C SER A 226 10.21 -0.86 14.05
N SER A 227 9.80 0.03 14.95
CA SER A 227 8.61 0.85 14.72
C SER A 227 8.98 2.03 13.84
N GLY A 228 8.33 2.17 12.68
CA GLY A 228 8.40 3.38 11.89
C GLY A 228 7.79 4.57 12.66
N PRO A 229 8.04 5.81 12.23
CA PRO A 229 7.46 7.03 12.82
C PRO A 229 5.93 7.04 12.81
N THR A 230 5.31 6.27 11.91
CA THR A 230 3.85 6.06 11.87
C THR A 230 3.34 4.99 12.85
N GLY A 231 4.22 4.37 13.65
CA GLY A 231 3.89 3.28 14.57
C GLY A 231 3.68 1.93 13.90
N ARG A 232 3.86 1.84 12.57
CA ARG A 232 3.76 0.58 11.84
C ARG A 232 4.99 -0.30 12.13
N PRO A 233 4.81 -1.58 12.51
CA PRO A 233 5.93 -2.49 12.72
C PRO A 233 6.56 -2.84 11.37
N ILE A 234 7.87 -2.63 11.27
CA ILE A 234 8.67 -2.95 10.09
C ILE A 234 9.60 -4.10 10.48
N ASN A 235 9.39 -5.28 9.88
CA ASN A 235 10.25 -6.43 10.08
C ASN A 235 11.42 -6.38 9.10
N ARG A 236 12.64 -6.27 9.62
CA ARG A 236 13.88 -6.31 8.86
C ARG A 236 14.66 -7.57 9.21
N PRO A 237 15.32 -8.24 8.24
CA PRO A 237 16.33 -9.26 8.55
C PRO A 237 17.41 -8.66 9.45
N TYR A 238 17.77 -9.36 10.52
CA TYR A 238 18.79 -8.91 11.48
C TYR A 238 20.13 -8.67 10.78
N LEU A 239 20.67 -7.46 10.92
CA LEU A 239 22.02 -7.09 10.50
C LEU A 239 22.91 -7.02 11.76
N PRO A 240 24.07 -7.69 11.77
CA PRO A 240 25.05 -7.53 12.84
C PRO A 240 25.41 -6.04 13.02
N GLY A 241 25.13 -5.48 14.20
CA GLY A 241 25.28 -4.06 14.51
C GLY A 241 24.00 -3.30 14.84
N ASP A 242 22.81 -3.89 14.61
CA ASP A 242 21.54 -3.36 15.12
C ASP A 242 21.47 -3.61 16.64
N ASN A 243 21.91 -2.63 17.44
CA ASN A 243 21.86 -2.54 18.92
C ASN A 243 22.12 -3.87 19.66
N ASP A 244 23.39 -4.23 19.86
CA ASP A 244 23.80 -5.02 21.03
C ASP A 244 23.68 -4.20 22.32
#